data_AF-A0A928HWS1-F1
#
_entry.id   AF-A0A928HWS1-F1
#
_cell.length_a   1.000
_cell.length_b   1.000
_cell.length_c   1.000
_cell.angle_alpha   90.00
_cell.angle_beta   90.00
_cell.angle_gamma   90.00
#
_symmetry.space_group_name_H-M   'P 1'
#
loop_
_entity.id
_entity.type
_entity.pdbx_description
1 polymer ?
#
loop_
_entity_poly.entity_id
_entity_poly.type
_entity_poly.pdbx_seq_one_letter_code
_entity_poly.pdbx_strand_id
1 'polypeptide(L)'
;MARSRYRVALAGGCLFLALSGCGLQTTEVHPTSSPTTSPAPTTPTTTPVTIPADKLNCDNGTIITIQETTNLRLSAEADGPSYTVTHVKAENGNRYATLLGGDKTSGIHEELQLGDSVTHDGVGTFTLIDTSPSNRPSGADGGGGFATFCFEPEDDFNINPDLLN
;
A
#
# COMPACT_ATOMS: atom_id res chain seq x y z
N MET A 1 24.91 39.74 14.07
CA MET A 1 24.48 39.21 12.76
C MET A 1 22.99 38.90 12.83
N ALA A 2 22.16 39.80 12.30
CA ALA A 2 21.17 39.56 11.23
C ALA A 2 20.09 38.51 11.60
N ARG A 3 18.93 38.87 12.17
CA ARG A 3 17.67 39.30 11.49
C ARG A 3 17.37 38.54 10.19
N SER A 4 16.32 37.73 10.19
CA SER A 4 15.14 38.04 9.37
C SER A 4 13.90 37.25 9.81
N ARG A 5 12.84 37.98 10.14
CA ARG A 5 11.46 37.50 10.25
C ARG A 5 10.75 37.97 8.99
N TYR A 6 10.07 37.09 8.27
CA TYR A 6 9.11 37.51 7.25
C TYR A 6 7.70 37.19 7.74
N ARG A 7 6.98 38.25 8.15
CA ARG A 7 5.53 38.32 8.09
C ARG A 7 5.19 39.02 6.78
N VAL A 8 4.28 38.45 5.99
CA VAL A 8 3.62 39.17 4.91
C VAL A 8 2.12 39.12 5.17
N ALA A 9 1.55 40.30 5.39
CA ALA A 9 0.14 40.58 5.34
C ALA A 9 -0.03 41.86 4.51
N LEU A 10 -0.89 41.83 3.49
CA LEU A 10 -1.45 42.98 2.75
C LEU A 10 -2.66 42.39 1.97
N ALA A 11 -3.94 42.65 2.27
CA ALA A 11 -4.72 43.89 2.45
C ALA A 11 -5.10 44.59 1.12
N GLY A 12 -6.42 44.78 0.93
CA GLY A 12 -7.07 45.69 -0.03
C GLY A 12 -7.53 45.01 -1.33
N GLY A 13 -8.77 45.13 -1.81
CA GLY A 13 -9.81 46.13 -1.59
C GLY A 13 -10.20 46.81 -2.92
N CYS A 14 -11.49 47.14 -3.07
CA CYS A 14 -12.19 47.86 -4.17
C CYS A 14 -12.71 47.00 -5.33
N LEU A 15 -14.03 46.83 -5.52
CA LEU A 15 -15.15 47.78 -5.69
C LEU A 15 -15.15 48.45 -7.07
N PHE A 16 -16.08 48.02 -7.94
CA PHE A 16 -16.71 48.85 -8.96
C PHE A 16 -18.21 48.53 -9.07
N LEU A 17 -19.01 49.55 -8.76
CA LEU A 17 -20.42 49.80 -9.16
C LEU A 17 -20.45 50.00 -10.71
N ALA A 18 -21.52 49.84 -11.51
CA ALA A 18 -22.93 50.17 -11.32
C ALA A 18 -23.78 49.74 -12.57
N LEU A 19 -25.08 49.45 -12.30
CA LEU A 19 -26.33 49.75 -13.04
C LEU A 19 -26.57 49.37 -14.52
N SER A 20 -27.64 48.59 -14.74
CA SER A 20 -28.83 48.87 -15.60
C SER A 20 -29.63 47.55 -15.71
N GLY A 21 -30.95 47.40 -15.56
CA GLY A 21 -32.11 48.28 -15.46
C GLY A 21 -33.38 47.39 -15.33
N CYS A 22 -34.52 48.03 -15.08
CA CYS A 22 -35.84 47.49 -14.70
C CYS A 22 -36.42 46.28 -15.48
N GLY A 23 -37.27 45.51 -14.78
CA GLY A 23 -38.40 44.81 -15.41
C GLY A 23 -39.03 43.69 -14.57
N LEU A 24 -40.03 44.02 -13.75
CA LEU A 24 -41.03 43.05 -13.26
C LEU A 24 -41.93 42.67 -14.45
N GLN A 25 -42.03 41.39 -14.82
CA GLN A 25 -43.27 40.82 -15.35
C GLN A 25 -43.25 39.29 -15.39
N THR A 26 -44.25 38.74 -14.70
CA THR A 26 -44.82 37.39 -14.83
C THR A 26 -45.05 37.00 -16.28
N THR A 27 -44.59 35.83 -16.72
CA THR A 27 -45.39 34.91 -17.56
C THR A 27 -44.87 33.47 -17.44
N GLU A 28 -45.72 32.63 -16.86
CA GLU A 28 -45.73 31.18 -17.01
C GLU A 28 -46.05 30.83 -18.47
N VAL A 29 -45.22 30.02 -19.16
CA VAL A 29 -45.66 28.86 -19.95
C VAL A 29 -44.46 28.02 -20.43
N HIS A 30 -44.69 26.71 -20.28
CA HIS A 30 -43.93 25.51 -20.60
C HIS A 30 -43.31 25.46 -22.02
N PRO A 31 -42.12 24.84 -22.18
CA PRO A 31 -41.96 23.93 -23.32
C PRO A 31 -41.36 22.56 -22.95
N THR A 32 -42.02 21.56 -23.52
CA THR A 32 -41.77 20.13 -23.68
C THR A 32 -40.37 19.63 -23.31
N SER A 33 -40.29 18.81 -22.26
CA SER A 33 -39.14 17.95 -21.97
C SER A 33 -38.99 16.87 -23.06
N SER A 34 -37.96 17.01 -23.89
CA SER A 34 -37.46 15.92 -24.72
C SER A 34 -36.71 14.91 -23.82
N PRO A 35 -36.87 13.58 -24.01
CA PRO A 35 -36.04 12.63 -23.26
C PRO A 35 -34.62 12.64 -23.84
N THR A 36 -33.70 13.33 -23.18
CA THR A 36 -32.27 13.16 -23.43
C THR A 36 -31.84 11.84 -22.78
N THR A 37 -31.67 10.81 -23.60
CA THR A 37 -31.08 9.54 -23.21
C THR A 37 -29.68 9.79 -22.67
N SER A 38 -29.53 9.69 -21.34
CA SER A 38 -28.23 9.69 -20.68
C SER A 38 -27.49 8.41 -21.06
N PRO A 39 -26.24 8.46 -21.59
CA PRO A 39 -25.46 7.25 -21.77
C PRO A 39 -25.19 6.64 -20.39
N ALA A 40 -25.57 5.37 -20.23
CA ALA A 40 -25.34 4.63 -18.99
C ALA A 40 -23.84 4.68 -18.62
N PRO A 41 -23.50 4.90 -17.33
CA PRO A 41 -22.13 4.78 -16.88
C PRO A 41 -21.66 3.34 -17.16
N THR A 42 -20.66 3.19 -18.03
CA THR A 42 -19.94 1.92 -18.18
C THR A 42 -19.17 1.67 -16.89
N THR A 43 -19.76 0.86 -16.01
CA THR A 43 -19.06 0.27 -14.86
C THR A 43 -17.81 -0.45 -15.39
N PRO A 44 -16.59 -0.04 -14.99
CA PRO A 44 -15.41 -0.82 -15.33
C PRO A 44 -15.60 -2.21 -14.71
N THR A 45 -15.57 -3.25 -15.54
CA THR A 45 -15.54 -4.62 -15.07
C THR A 45 -14.14 -4.87 -14.51
N THR A 46 -13.95 -4.57 -13.23
CA THR A 46 -12.82 -5.08 -12.47
C THR A 46 -13.09 -6.56 -12.25
N THR A 47 -12.49 -7.42 -13.08
CA THR A 47 -12.37 -8.84 -12.74
C THR A 47 -11.58 -8.89 -11.42
N PRO A 48 -12.16 -9.37 -10.30
CA PRO A 48 -11.39 -9.52 -9.08
C PRO A 48 -10.28 -10.52 -9.36
N VAL A 49 -9.02 -10.10 -9.17
CA VAL A 49 -7.88 -11.02 -9.17
C VAL A 49 -8.16 -12.04 -8.06
N THR A 50 -8.59 -13.23 -8.46
CA THR A 50 -8.87 -14.32 -7.53
C THR A 50 -7.55 -15.03 -7.29
N ILE A 51 -6.92 -14.70 -6.16
CA ILE A 51 -5.71 -15.39 -5.73
C ILE A 51 -6.13 -16.81 -5.32
N PRO A 52 -5.49 -17.86 -5.86
CA PRO A 52 -5.79 -19.23 -5.47
C PRO A 52 -5.62 -19.41 -3.95
N ALA A 53 -6.64 -19.97 -3.28
CA ALA A 53 -6.64 -20.10 -1.82
C ALA A 53 -5.49 -21.01 -1.31
N ASP A 54 -5.04 -21.95 -2.15
CA ASP A 54 -3.88 -22.80 -1.90
C ASP A 54 -2.58 -21.99 -1.78
N LYS A 55 -2.43 -20.88 -2.51
CA LYS A 55 -1.24 -20.00 -2.39
C LYS A 55 -1.23 -19.18 -1.11
N LEU A 56 -2.35 -19.12 -0.39
CA LEU A 56 -2.48 -18.38 0.86
C LEU A 56 -2.53 -19.30 2.08
N ASN A 57 -2.47 -20.63 1.88
CA ASN A 57 -2.34 -21.58 2.98
C ASN A 57 -0.91 -21.58 3.53
N CYS A 58 -0.77 -21.92 4.81
CA CYS A 58 0.54 -22.08 5.45
C CYS A 58 0.59 -23.37 6.27
N ASP A 59 0.21 -24.50 5.65
CA ASP A 59 0.10 -25.77 6.36
C ASP A 59 1.46 -26.39 6.71
N ASN A 60 2.51 -26.10 5.92
CA ASN A 60 3.86 -26.66 6.09
C ASN A 60 4.91 -25.62 6.54
N GLY A 61 4.49 -24.40 6.86
CA GLY A 61 5.39 -23.31 7.20
C GLY A 61 5.05 -22.64 8.53
N THR A 62 5.85 -21.65 8.88
CA THR A 62 5.67 -20.77 10.03
C THR A 62 5.13 -19.43 9.57
N ILE A 63 4.06 -18.96 10.20
CA ILE A 63 3.54 -17.62 9.93
C ILE A 63 4.45 -16.59 10.60
N ILE A 64 5.08 -15.74 9.80
CA ILE A 64 5.90 -14.62 10.28
C ILE A 64 5.29 -13.30 9.83
N THR A 65 5.26 -12.31 10.71
CA THR A 65 4.79 -10.96 10.38
C THR A 65 5.91 -9.96 10.59
N ILE A 66 6.21 -9.19 9.55
CA ILE A 66 7.25 -8.18 9.56
C ILE A 66 6.59 -6.81 9.44
N GLN A 67 6.82 -5.96 10.43
CA GLN A 67 6.50 -4.55 10.31
C GLN A 67 7.50 -3.88 9.39
N GLU A 68 7.03 -3.00 8.50
CA GLU A 68 7.90 -2.23 7.63
C GLU A 68 9.06 -1.59 8.39
N THR A 69 10.26 -1.66 7.82
CA THR A 69 11.52 -1.14 8.37
C THR A 69 12.02 -1.80 9.66
N THR A 70 11.28 -2.77 10.21
CA THR A 70 11.76 -3.61 11.32
C THR A 70 12.62 -4.74 10.74
N ASN A 71 13.77 -4.96 11.37
CA ASN A 71 14.67 -6.06 11.03
C ASN A 71 14.27 -7.30 11.85
N LEU A 72 13.88 -8.36 11.17
CA LEU A 72 13.57 -9.66 11.73
C LEU A 72 14.73 -10.62 11.45
N ARG A 73 15.23 -11.27 12.51
CA ARG A 73 16.22 -12.35 12.41
C ARG A 73 15.50 -13.68 12.52
N LEU A 74 15.62 -14.49 11.47
CA LEU A 74 14.97 -15.81 11.42
C LEU A 74 15.83 -16.91 12.03
N SER A 75 17.15 -16.75 12.02
CA SER A 75 18.05 -17.75 12.58
C SER A 75 18.18 -17.62 14.09
N ALA A 76 18.40 -18.74 14.77
CA ALA A 76 18.83 -18.76 16.17
C ALA A 76 20.24 -18.17 16.35
N GLU A 77 21.05 -18.11 15.28
CA GLU A 77 22.40 -17.58 15.30
C GLU A 77 22.40 -16.04 15.24
N ALA A 78 23.21 -15.40 16.09
CA ALA A 78 23.30 -13.94 16.18
C ALA A 78 23.81 -13.27 14.88
N ASP A 79 24.53 -14.01 14.04
CA ASP A 79 25.07 -13.54 12.76
C ASP A 79 24.29 -14.08 11.55
N GLY A 80 23.18 -14.78 11.79
CA GLY A 80 22.33 -15.34 10.74
C GLY A 80 21.58 -14.29 9.93
N PRO A 81 20.90 -14.72 8.86
CA PRO A 81 20.23 -13.82 7.93
C PRO A 81 19.14 -13.00 8.62
N SER A 82 18.99 -11.77 8.14
CA SER A 82 17.99 -10.84 8.63
C SER A 82 17.21 -10.21 7.50
N TYR A 83 15.91 -9.97 7.73
CA TYR A 83 14.98 -9.50 6.72
C TYR A 83 14.19 -8.32 7.21
N THR A 84 13.80 -7.46 6.30
CA THR A 84 12.87 -6.37 6.53
C THR A 84 11.92 -6.25 5.36
N VAL A 85 10.87 -5.49 5.59
CA VAL A 85 9.85 -5.22 4.58
C VAL A 85 9.78 -3.72 4.32
N THR A 86 9.55 -3.38 3.06
CA THR A 86 9.25 -2.01 2.61
C THR A 86 8.12 -2.04 1.60
N HIS A 87 7.58 -0.87 1.28
CA HIS A 87 6.61 -0.66 0.20
C HIS A 87 5.35 -1.53 0.37
N VAL A 88 4.85 -1.66 1.59
CA VAL A 88 3.57 -2.34 1.84
C VAL A 88 2.43 -1.47 1.32
N LYS A 89 1.79 -1.90 0.24
CA LYS A 89 0.78 -1.10 -0.47
C LYS A 89 -0.37 -1.94 -1.01
N ALA A 90 -1.48 -1.27 -1.29
CA ALA A 90 -2.62 -1.84 -1.99
C ALA A 90 -2.95 -0.98 -3.21
N GLU A 91 -2.89 -1.56 -4.40
CA GLU A 91 -3.08 -0.88 -5.68
C GLU A 91 -3.98 -1.74 -6.57
N ASN A 92 -5.02 -1.13 -7.15
CA ASN A 92 -5.94 -1.79 -8.09
C ASN A 92 -6.57 -3.11 -7.57
N GLY A 93 -6.76 -3.23 -6.25
CA GLY A 93 -7.29 -4.44 -5.61
C GLY A 93 -6.24 -5.51 -5.30
N ASN A 94 -5.00 -5.32 -5.76
CA ASN A 94 -3.86 -6.15 -5.43
C ASN A 94 -3.11 -5.57 -4.23
N ARG A 95 -2.37 -6.44 -3.54
CA ARG A 95 -1.64 -6.13 -2.32
C ARG A 95 -0.20 -6.59 -2.49
N TYR A 96 0.72 -5.74 -2.09
CA TYR A 96 2.15 -5.88 -2.35
C TYR A 96 2.99 -5.59 -1.11
N ALA A 97 4.17 -6.19 -1.06
CA ALA A 97 5.23 -5.87 -0.13
C ALA A 97 6.58 -6.20 -0.77
N THR A 98 7.60 -5.38 -0.53
CA THR A 98 8.98 -5.70 -0.89
C THR A 98 9.67 -6.36 0.29
N LEU A 99 10.14 -7.60 0.10
CA LEU A 99 10.96 -8.31 1.06
C LEU A 99 12.42 -8.11 0.68
N LEU A 100 13.23 -7.64 1.64
CA LEU A 100 14.66 -7.49 1.44
C LEU A 100 15.43 -7.99 2.65
N GLY A 101 16.55 -8.65 2.42
CA GLY A 101 17.32 -9.24 3.51
C GLY A 101 18.26 -10.34 3.07
N GLY A 102 19.03 -10.85 4.02
CA GLY A 102 20.03 -11.87 3.77
C GLY A 102 21.13 -11.84 4.82
N ASP A 103 22.25 -12.44 4.47
CA ASP A 103 23.46 -12.53 5.27
C ASP A 103 24.66 -11.89 4.56
N LYS A 104 25.89 -12.24 4.97
CA LYS A 104 27.13 -11.69 4.42
C LYS A 104 27.46 -12.21 3.02
N THR A 105 26.80 -13.27 2.57
CA THR A 105 27.11 -14.03 1.35
C THR A 105 26.00 -13.99 0.32
N SER A 106 24.73 -13.92 0.74
CA SER A 106 23.57 -13.90 -0.15
C SER A 106 22.40 -13.13 0.45
N GLY A 107 21.44 -12.79 -0.40
CA GLY A 107 20.22 -12.11 0.02
C GLY A 107 19.21 -11.99 -1.11
N ILE A 108 18.03 -11.50 -0.74
CA ILE A 108 16.87 -11.29 -1.60
C ILE A 108 16.46 -9.82 -1.55
N HIS A 109 15.88 -9.34 -2.66
CA HIS A 109 15.25 -8.04 -2.76
C HIS A 109 14.17 -8.12 -3.83
N GLU A 110 12.96 -8.50 -3.42
CA GLU A 110 11.86 -8.80 -4.34
C GLU A 110 10.57 -8.11 -3.90
N GLU A 111 9.85 -7.51 -4.86
CA GLU A 111 8.48 -7.05 -4.68
C GLU A 111 7.54 -8.23 -4.94
N LEU A 112 6.74 -8.58 -3.94
CA LEU A 112 5.83 -9.71 -3.97
C LEU A 112 4.39 -9.22 -3.97
N GLN A 113 3.56 -9.78 -4.84
CA GLN A 113 2.11 -9.72 -4.70
C GLN A 113 1.62 -10.82 -3.75
N LEU A 114 0.44 -10.67 -3.16
CA LEU A 114 -0.19 -11.77 -2.41
C LEU A 114 -0.22 -13.07 -3.24
N GLY A 115 0.24 -14.15 -2.63
CA GLY A 115 0.38 -15.49 -3.22
C GLY A 115 1.67 -15.70 -4.03
N ASP A 116 2.51 -14.67 -4.18
CA ASP A 116 3.85 -14.82 -4.73
C ASP A 116 4.83 -15.32 -3.67
N SER A 117 5.87 -15.98 -4.16
CA SER A 117 6.91 -16.58 -3.32
C SER A 117 8.31 -16.21 -3.82
N VAL A 118 9.25 -16.11 -2.89
CA VAL A 118 10.69 -15.98 -3.16
C VAL A 118 11.46 -16.94 -2.25
N THR A 119 12.51 -17.55 -2.79
CA THR A 119 13.38 -18.46 -2.06
C THR A 119 14.74 -17.82 -1.83
N HIS A 120 15.26 -17.95 -0.61
CA HIS A 120 16.67 -17.69 -0.31
C HIS A 120 17.34 -19.04 -0.04
N ASP A 121 18.20 -19.47 -0.96
CA ASP A 121 18.95 -20.72 -0.88
C ASP A 121 19.71 -20.84 0.46
N GLY A 122 19.59 -21.98 1.13
CA GLY A 122 20.18 -22.23 2.45
C GLY A 122 19.36 -21.67 3.63
N VAL A 123 18.23 -21.01 3.37
CA VAL A 123 17.37 -20.41 4.40
C VAL A 123 15.93 -20.91 4.30
N GLY A 124 15.29 -20.75 3.15
CA GLY A 124 13.90 -21.17 2.96
C GLY A 124 13.11 -20.30 1.99
N THR A 125 11.81 -20.56 1.91
CA THR A 125 10.88 -19.91 1.00
C THR A 125 9.92 -19.01 1.76
N PHE A 126 9.71 -17.80 1.25
CA PHE A 126 8.77 -16.82 1.75
C PHE A 126 7.61 -16.70 0.77
N THR A 127 6.39 -16.97 1.22
CA THR A 127 5.17 -16.73 0.44
C THR A 127 4.38 -15.60 1.09
N LEU A 128 4.08 -14.53 0.36
CA LEU A 128 3.32 -13.40 0.90
C LEU A 128 1.84 -13.77 1.01
N ILE A 129 1.30 -13.87 2.24
CA ILE A 129 -0.07 -14.35 2.49
C ILE A 129 -1.02 -13.29 3.00
N ASP A 130 -0.51 -12.21 3.61
CA ASP A 130 -1.32 -11.05 3.97
C ASP A 130 -0.48 -9.75 3.97
N THR A 131 -1.17 -8.61 3.84
CA THR A 131 -0.58 -7.30 4.06
C THR A 131 -1.52 -6.42 4.89
N SER A 132 -0.96 -5.46 5.61
CA SER A 132 -1.73 -4.39 6.24
C SER A 132 -0.99 -3.07 5.98
N PRO A 133 -1.26 -2.40 4.85
CA PRO A 133 -0.71 -1.09 4.57
C PRO A 133 -1.12 -0.09 5.66
N SER A 134 -0.26 0.86 5.98
CA SER A 134 -0.67 1.97 6.83
C SER A 134 -1.49 2.99 6.04
N ASN A 135 -2.37 3.74 6.72
CA ASN A 135 -3.20 4.79 6.12
C ASN A 135 -2.39 6.05 5.74
N ARG A 136 -1.19 5.87 5.18
CA ARG A 136 -0.38 6.97 4.66
C ARG A 136 -0.73 7.22 3.19
N PRO A 137 -0.52 8.46 2.70
CA PRO A 137 -0.61 8.76 1.29
C PRO A 137 0.27 7.79 0.47
N SER A 138 -0.25 7.34 -0.67
CA SER A 138 0.46 6.48 -1.62
C SER A 138 1.87 7.01 -1.92
N GLY A 139 2.90 6.18 -1.78
CA GLY A 139 4.30 6.52 -2.07
C GLY A 139 5.12 7.06 -0.90
N ALA A 140 4.61 7.00 0.34
CA ALA A 140 5.40 7.29 1.54
C ALA A 140 6.05 6.01 2.09
N ASP A 141 7.35 5.86 1.87
CA ASP A 141 8.14 4.75 2.42
C ASP A 141 8.27 4.86 3.96
N GLY A 142 8.40 3.71 4.64
CA GLY A 142 8.61 3.64 6.09
C GLY A 142 7.32 3.89 6.90
N GLY A 143 6.23 3.28 6.46
CA GLY A 143 4.88 3.63 6.87
C GLY A 143 4.33 2.91 8.09
N GLY A 144 5.02 1.91 8.64
CA GLY A 144 4.49 1.08 9.70
C GLY A 144 3.39 0.12 9.24
N GLY A 145 3.31 -0.16 7.93
CA GLY A 145 2.54 -1.28 7.42
C GLY A 145 3.13 -2.62 7.87
N PHE A 146 2.40 -3.70 7.63
CA PHE A 146 2.81 -5.06 7.96
C PHE A 146 2.70 -5.95 6.73
N ALA A 147 3.61 -6.89 6.59
CA ALA A 147 3.48 -8.00 5.67
C ALA A 147 3.61 -9.32 6.43
N THR A 148 2.71 -10.24 6.13
CA THR A 148 2.69 -11.57 6.73
C THR A 148 3.05 -12.59 5.67
N PHE A 149 4.01 -13.45 6.01
CA PHE A 149 4.51 -14.49 5.14
C PHE A 149 4.23 -15.86 5.76
N CYS A 150 3.94 -16.83 4.89
CA CYS A 150 4.25 -18.20 5.20
C CYS A 150 5.74 -18.44 4.92
N PHE A 151 6.51 -18.76 5.95
CA PHE A 151 7.92 -19.09 5.82
C PHE A 151 8.13 -20.59 5.97
N GLU A 152 8.61 -21.22 4.91
CA GLU A 152 8.96 -22.64 4.90
C GLU A 152 10.50 -22.74 4.99
N PRO A 153 11.06 -23.06 6.17
CA PRO A 153 12.50 -23.18 6.33
C PRO A 153 13.05 -24.35 5.51
N GLU A 154 14.26 -24.21 5.00
CA GLU A 154 14.99 -25.35 4.43
C GLU A 154 15.40 -26.33 5.55
N ASP A 155 15.53 -27.63 5.24
CA ASP A 155 15.72 -28.70 6.24
C ASP A 155 16.90 -28.44 7.22
N ASP A 156 17.99 -27.83 6.73
CA ASP A 156 19.19 -27.55 7.50
C ASP A 156 19.20 -26.14 8.14
N PHE A 157 18.16 -25.34 7.94
CA PHE A 157 18.08 -23.98 8.49
C PHE A 157 17.68 -23.99 9.97
N ASN A 158 18.58 -23.55 10.83
CA ASN A 158 18.33 -23.42 12.26
C ASN A 158 17.49 -22.17 12.58
N ILE A 159 16.16 -22.33 12.51
CA ILE A 159 15.19 -21.27 12.83
C ILE A 159 15.21 -20.91 14.32
N ASN A 160 15.05 -19.63 14.64
CA ASN A 160 14.88 -19.16 16.00
C ASN A 160 13.58 -19.74 16.59
N PRO A 161 13.63 -20.56 17.65
CA PRO A 161 12.45 -21.19 18.23
C PRO A 161 11.44 -20.16 18.76
N ASP A 162 11.86 -18.94 19.09
CA ASP A 162 10.95 -17.88 19.55
C ASP A 162 9.93 -17.46 18.48
N LEU A 163 10.16 -17.81 17.21
CA LEU A 163 9.26 -17.54 16.08
C LEU A 163 8.20 -18.63 15.87
N LEU A 164 8.26 -19.75 16.60
CA LEU A 164 7.37 -20.91 16.45
C LEU A 164 6.22 -20.92 17.47
N ASN A 165 6.07 -19.86 18.27
CA ASN A 165 5.24 -19.82 19.48
C ASN A 165 3.81 -19.30 19.26
#